data_AF-A0A0T0M752-F1
#
_entry.id   AF-A0A0T0M752-F1
#
_cell.length_a   1.000
_cell.length_b   1.000
_cell.length_c   1.000
_cell.angle_alpha   90.00
_cell.angle_beta   90.00
_cell.angle_gamma   90.00
#
_symmetry.space_group_name_H-M   'P 1'
#
loop_
_entity.id
_entity.type
_entity.pdbx_description
1 polymer ?
#
loop_
_entity_poly.entity_id
_entity_poly.type
_entity_poly.pdbx_seq_one_letter_code
_entity_poly.pdbx_strand_id
1 'polypeptide(L)'
;MKIEDYLKENYEKDTASFLSIKNLHPILEEFQTEISNINISTLSLNFQREIKYNLDNYWFNKELNPDYNEKLLAILFTYGFLDDLNPKALAYGITKSKNKLQNSFEPFDLEYHDYANGFYAMPGITLSHCKPLNKLNWRNIDEDIYPNLEVYELKGRNELFNSYRYAIDLALHIAIHKLNQENCFEKMPKEIPLHFLLQEHDENVRNIFIIE
;
A
#
# COMPACT_ATOMS: atom_id res chain seq x y z
N MET A 1 7.46 -7.32 -18.46
CA MET A 1 6.13 -7.19 -17.81
C MET A 1 6.06 -5.80 -17.19
N LYS A 2 4.97 -5.05 -17.36
CA LYS A 2 4.80 -3.76 -16.68
C LYS A 2 4.37 -4.01 -15.23
N ILE A 3 4.66 -3.06 -14.32
CA ILE A 3 4.25 -3.16 -12.90
C ILE A 3 2.72 -3.35 -12.82
N GLU A 4 1.94 -2.59 -13.58
CA GLU A 4 0.47 -2.72 -13.62
C GLU A 4 0.01 -4.15 -13.98
N ASP A 5 0.62 -4.75 -15.01
CA ASP A 5 0.26 -6.10 -15.47
C ASP A 5 0.53 -7.14 -14.36
N TYR A 6 1.68 -7.05 -13.69
CA TYR A 6 2.05 -7.93 -12.58
C TYR A 6 1.08 -7.80 -11.40
N LEU A 7 0.74 -6.57 -11.01
CA LEU A 7 -0.17 -6.31 -9.89
C LEU A 7 -1.58 -6.84 -10.21
N LYS A 8 -2.04 -6.62 -11.44
CA LYS A 8 -3.33 -7.11 -11.90
C LYS A 8 -3.40 -8.64 -11.94
N GLU A 9 -2.39 -9.30 -12.51
CA GLU A 9 -2.33 -10.76 -12.59
C GLU A 9 -2.36 -11.40 -11.19
N ASN A 10 -1.56 -10.89 -10.24
CA ASN A 10 -1.55 -11.43 -8.89
C ASN A 10 -2.85 -11.14 -8.11
N TYR A 11 -3.43 -9.94 -8.27
CA TYR A 11 -4.76 -9.65 -7.71
C TYR A 11 -5.82 -10.64 -8.21
N GLU A 12 -5.90 -10.86 -9.53
CA GLU A 12 -6.86 -11.77 -10.13
C GLU A 12 -6.61 -13.22 -9.69
N LYS A 13 -5.35 -13.66 -9.65
CA LYS A 13 -4.93 -15.00 -9.23
C LYS A 13 -5.29 -15.29 -7.78
N ASP A 14 -4.90 -14.44 -6.84
CA ASP A 14 -5.13 -14.68 -5.41
C ASP A 14 -6.63 -14.58 -5.09
N THR A 15 -7.34 -13.65 -5.73
CA THR A 15 -8.80 -13.54 -5.58
C THR A 15 -9.51 -14.78 -6.07
N ALA A 16 -9.18 -15.26 -7.28
CA ALA A 16 -9.74 -16.50 -7.81
C ALA A 16 -9.37 -17.71 -6.94
N SER A 17 -8.14 -17.76 -6.42
CA SER A 17 -7.68 -18.83 -5.55
C SER A 17 -8.49 -18.87 -4.26
N PHE A 18 -8.65 -17.73 -3.56
CA PHE A 18 -9.46 -17.64 -2.34
C PHE A 18 -10.92 -18.04 -2.58
N LEU A 19 -11.55 -17.52 -3.64
CA LEU A 19 -12.94 -17.81 -3.98
C LEU A 19 -13.17 -19.28 -4.37
N SER A 20 -12.14 -19.99 -4.83
CA SER A 20 -12.24 -21.41 -5.20
C SER A 20 -12.17 -22.38 -4.01
N ILE A 21 -11.78 -21.90 -2.81
CA ILE A 21 -11.57 -22.76 -1.65
C ILE A 21 -12.93 -23.30 -1.16
N LYS A 22 -13.05 -24.62 -1.21
CA LYS A 22 -14.15 -25.35 -0.58
C LYS A 22 -13.86 -25.56 0.90
N ASN A 23 -14.91 -25.49 1.72
CA ASN A 23 -14.86 -25.68 3.17
C ASN A 23 -13.93 -24.65 3.87
N LEU A 24 -14.12 -23.36 3.58
CA LEU A 24 -13.45 -22.30 4.34
C LEU A 24 -13.86 -22.38 5.81
N HIS A 25 -12.97 -21.95 6.71
CA HIS A 25 -13.36 -21.75 8.09
C HIS A 25 -14.44 -20.66 8.17
N PRO A 26 -15.46 -20.77 9.04
CA PRO A 26 -16.57 -19.81 9.08
C PRO A 26 -16.15 -18.34 9.19
N ILE A 27 -15.08 -18.05 9.94
CA ILE A 27 -14.53 -16.69 10.07
C ILE A 27 -14.02 -16.10 8.75
N LEU A 28 -13.66 -16.95 7.78
CA LEU A 28 -13.20 -16.54 6.45
C LEU A 28 -14.32 -16.54 5.40
N GLU A 29 -15.44 -17.22 5.65
CA GLU A 29 -16.52 -17.37 4.65
C GLU A 29 -17.13 -16.02 4.26
N GLU A 30 -17.33 -15.12 5.22
CA GLU A 30 -17.89 -13.78 4.96
C GLU A 30 -17.03 -12.96 3.98
N PHE A 31 -15.72 -13.21 3.95
CA PHE A 31 -14.80 -12.50 3.07
C PHE A 31 -14.96 -12.87 1.60
N GLN A 32 -15.64 -13.97 1.27
CA GLN A 32 -15.95 -14.30 -0.13
C GLN A 32 -16.85 -13.23 -0.78
N THR A 33 -17.75 -12.64 0.01
CA THR A 33 -18.59 -11.52 -0.46
C THR A 33 -17.79 -10.23 -0.47
N GLU A 34 -17.04 -9.94 0.59
CA GLU A 34 -16.24 -8.70 0.71
C GLU A 34 -15.23 -8.56 -0.43
N ILE A 35 -14.48 -9.63 -0.73
CA ILE A 35 -13.47 -9.63 -1.79
C ILE A 35 -14.08 -9.45 -3.19
N SER A 36 -15.28 -9.99 -3.41
CA SER A 36 -16.00 -9.85 -4.69
C SER A 36 -16.50 -8.42 -4.93
N ASN A 37 -16.61 -7.62 -3.86
CA ASN A 37 -17.05 -6.24 -3.90
C ASN A 37 -15.91 -5.23 -4.03
N ILE A 38 -14.65 -5.70 -4.06
CA ILE A 38 -13.49 -4.82 -4.23
C ILE A 38 -13.55 -4.13 -5.61
N ASN A 39 -13.65 -2.80 -5.58
CA ASN A 39 -13.70 -1.98 -6.78
C ASN A 39 -12.41 -1.16 -6.92
N ILE A 40 -11.46 -1.68 -7.70
CA ILE A 40 -10.15 -1.05 -7.94
C ILE A 40 -10.27 0.39 -8.45
N SER A 41 -11.23 0.67 -9.34
CA SER A 41 -11.43 2.02 -9.87
C SER A 41 -11.85 3.01 -8.79
N THR A 42 -12.76 2.60 -7.90
CA THR A 42 -13.21 3.43 -6.77
C THR A 42 -12.09 3.65 -5.77
N LEU A 43 -11.34 2.59 -5.44
CA LEU A 43 -10.19 2.67 -4.55
C LEU A 43 -9.12 3.62 -5.11
N SER A 44 -8.83 3.51 -6.40
CA SER A 44 -7.88 4.38 -7.10
C SER A 44 -8.32 5.85 -7.05
N LEU A 45 -9.60 6.14 -7.30
CA LEU A 45 -10.13 7.51 -7.20
C LEU A 45 -10.01 8.09 -5.80
N ASN A 46 -10.17 7.27 -4.76
CA ASN A 46 -9.99 7.72 -3.38
C ASN A 46 -8.52 8.04 -3.11
N PHE A 47 -7.59 7.16 -3.49
CA PHE A 47 -6.15 7.44 -3.38
C PHE A 47 -5.73 8.70 -4.14
N GLN A 48 -6.26 8.93 -5.35
CA GLN A 48 -5.99 10.17 -6.10
C GLN A 48 -6.40 11.41 -5.31
N ARG A 49 -7.59 11.41 -4.69
CA ARG A 49 -8.08 12.53 -3.87
C ARG A 49 -7.21 12.74 -2.64
N GLU A 50 -6.86 11.67 -1.93
CA GLU A 50 -6.03 11.74 -0.73
C GLU A 50 -4.62 12.23 -1.04
N ILE A 51 -3.96 11.67 -2.05
CA ILE A 51 -2.61 12.10 -2.45
C ILE A 51 -2.63 13.54 -2.93
N LYS A 52 -3.62 13.95 -3.73
CA LYS A 52 -3.74 15.34 -4.19
C LYS A 52 -3.93 16.32 -3.03
N TYR A 53 -4.81 15.97 -2.09
CA TYR A 53 -4.97 16.75 -0.86
C TYR A 53 -3.65 16.82 -0.08
N ASN A 54 -2.92 15.70 0.02
CA ASN A 54 -1.66 15.65 0.75
C ASN A 54 -0.53 16.43 0.07
N LEU A 55 -0.47 16.41 -1.26
CA LEU A 55 0.43 17.26 -2.04
C LEU A 55 0.22 18.74 -1.72
N ASP A 56 -1.02 19.22 -1.77
CA ASP A 56 -1.33 20.63 -1.59
C ASP A 56 -1.17 21.12 -0.14
N ASN A 57 -1.50 20.28 0.84
CA ASN A 57 -1.61 20.69 2.24
C ASN A 57 -0.41 20.29 3.11
N TYR A 58 0.36 19.27 2.69
CA TYR A 58 1.47 18.73 3.48
C TYR A 58 2.77 18.69 2.68
N TRP A 59 2.82 17.96 1.56
CA TRP A 59 4.09 17.66 0.90
C TRP A 59 4.67 18.88 0.16
N PHE A 60 3.83 19.80 -0.32
CA PHE A 60 4.26 21.10 -0.89
C PHE A 60 4.06 22.28 0.06
N ASN A 61 3.70 22.03 1.32
CA ASN A 61 3.45 23.10 2.25
C ASN A 61 4.77 23.64 2.83
N LYS A 62 5.19 24.81 2.33
CA LYS A 62 6.40 25.50 2.77
C LYS A 62 6.40 25.87 4.26
N GLU A 63 5.22 26.00 4.88
CA GLU A 63 5.10 26.31 6.31
C GLU A 63 5.47 25.11 7.20
N LEU A 64 5.44 23.89 6.64
CA LEU A 64 5.92 22.67 7.31
C LEU A 64 7.43 22.46 7.13
N ASN A 65 8.12 23.42 6.51
CA ASN A 65 9.58 23.42 6.31
C ASN A 65 10.17 22.16 5.62
N PRO A 66 9.56 21.54 4.60
CA PRO A 66 10.27 20.55 3.81
C PRO A 66 11.46 21.22 3.11
N ASP A 67 12.66 20.64 3.24
CA ASP A 67 13.85 21.21 2.61
C ASP A 67 13.80 20.97 1.10
N TYR A 68 13.37 21.99 0.35
CA TYR A 68 13.24 21.91 -1.11
C TYR A 68 14.57 21.79 -1.86
N ASN A 69 15.71 21.91 -1.17
CA ASN A 69 17.00 21.64 -1.78
C ASN A 69 17.33 20.14 -1.80
N GLU A 70 16.65 19.35 -0.97
CA GLU A 70 16.80 17.90 -0.97
C GLU A 70 15.89 17.29 -2.04
N LYS A 71 16.51 16.71 -3.06
CA LYS A 71 15.78 15.98 -4.09
C LYS A 71 15.37 14.62 -3.57
N LEU A 72 14.09 14.31 -3.71
CA LEU A 72 13.55 13.00 -3.37
C LEU A 72 13.95 11.95 -4.41
N LEU A 73 14.53 10.86 -3.93
CA LEU A 73 14.77 9.61 -4.65
C LEU A 73 13.50 8.73 -4.64
N ALA A 74 12.75 8.76 -3.54
CA ALA A 74 11.50 8.04 -3.41
C ALA A 74 10.50 8.70 -2.47
N ILE A 75 9.23 8.33 -2.62
CA ILE A 75 8.20 8.47 -1.59
C ILE A 75 7.86 7.07 -1.11
N LEU A 76 8.06 6.82 0.18
CA LEU A 76 7.75 5.56 0.85
C LEU A 76 6.47 5.70 1.67
N PHE A 77 5.47 4.91 1.33
CA PHE A 77 4.28 4.71 2.15
C PHE A 77 4.51 3.54 3.10
N THR A 78 4.49 3.76 4.43
CA THR A 78 4.63 2.68 5.42
C THR A 78 3.38 2.54 6.27
N TYR A 79 2.93 1.31 6.46
CA TYR A 79 1.79 0.98 7.32
C TYR A 79 2.11 -0.16 8.29
N GLY A 80 1.29 -0.31 9.33
CA GLY A 80 1.36 -1.39 10.33
C GLY A 80 0.89 -2.72 9.74
N PHE A 81 -0.18 -3.29 10.26
CA PHE A 81 -0.78 -4.51 9.69
C PHE A 81 -2.06 -4.19 8.91
N LEU A 82 -2.37 -4.98 7.87
CA LEU A 82 -3.60 -4.81 7.08
C LEU A 82 -4.89 -5.02 7.88
N ASP A 83 -4.84 -5.80 8.96
CA ASP A 83 -5.96 -6.11 9.83
C ASP A 83 -6.05 -5.19 11.07
N ASP A 84 -5.31 -4.08 11.10
CA ASP A 84 -5.52 -3.05 12.12
C ASP A 84 -6.90 -2.39 11.99
N LEU A 85 -7.42 -1.79 13.07
CA LEU A 85 -8.77 -1.21 13.10
C LEU A 85 -8.99 -0.08 12.08
N ASN A 86 -7.95 0.71 11.83
CA ASN A 86 -7.96 1.82 10.89
C ASN A 86 -6.56 1.92 10.25
N PRO A 87 -6.21 0.99 9.34
CA PRO A 87 -4.87 0.96 8.78
C PRO A 87 -4.66 2.20 7.92
N LYS A 88 -3.50 2.83 8.07
CA LYS A 88 -3.08 4.03 7.35
C LYS A 88 -1.62 3.89 6.98
N ALA A 89 -1.27 4.33 5.79
CA ALA A 89 0.11 4.45 5.39
C ALA A 89 0.58 5.90 5.57
N LEU A 90 1.65 6.09 6.34
CA LEU A 90 2.37 7.35 6.46
C LEU A 90 3.34 7.50 5.30
N ALA A 91 3.54 8.72 4.81
CA ALA A 91 4.44 9.02 3.72
C ALA A 91 5.78 9.58 4.24
N TYR A 92 6.87 9.06 3.69
CA TYR A 92 8.24 9.47 3.98
C TYR A 92 8.93 9.83 2.68
N GLY A 93 9.54 11.02 2.63
CA GLY A 93 10.43 11.40 1.54
C GLY A 93 11.80 10.77 1.76
N ILE A 94 12.31 10.03 0.78
CA ILE A 94 13.65 9.42 0.83
C ILE A 94 14.59 10.24 -0.05
N THR A 95 15.71 10.69 0.50
CA THR A 95 16.70 11.51 -0.24
C THR A 95 17.93 10.71 -0.62
N LYS A 96 18.25 9.67 0.15
CA LYS A 96 19.38 8.78 -0.09
C LYS A 96 19.00 7.35 0.26
N SER A 97 19.57 6.44 -0.51
CA SER A 97 19.55 5.00 -0.23
C SER A 97 20.96 4.49 -0.47
N LYS A 98 21.45 3.61 0.41
CA LYS A 98 22.77 2.98 0.26
C LYS A 98 22.84 2.13 -1.03
N ASN A 99 21.73 1.46 -1.36
CA ASN A 99 21.61 0.67 -2.59
C ASN A 99 20.81 1.44 -3.64
N LYS A 100 21.14 1.21 -4.91
CA LYS A 100 20.32 1.71 -6.02
C LYS A 100 18.92 1.09 -5.90
N LEU A 101 17.89 1.94 -5.93
CA LEU A 101 16.52 1.45 -5.98
C LEU A 101 16.34 0.60 -7.23
N GLN A 102 15.75 -0.58 -7.05
CA GLN A 102 15.59 -1.53 -8.12
C GLN A 102 14.40 -1.12 -8.98
N ASN A 103 14.53 -1.19 -10.30
CA ASN A 103 13.39 -1.13 -11.21
C ASN A 103 12.77 -2.53 -11.31
N SER A 104 12.33 -3.06 -10.16
CA SER A 104 11.78 -4.41 -10.01
C SER A 104 10.35 -4.35 -9.51
N PHE A 105 9.54 -5.29 -9.98
CA PHE A 105 8.20 -5.57 -9.47
C PHE A 105 8.23 -6.50 -8.25
N GLU A 106 9.33 -7.23 -8.04
CA GLU A 106 9.52 -8.07 -6.85
C GLU A 106 9.87 -7.23 -5.61
N PRO A 107 9.35 -7.58 -4.42
CA PRO A 107 9.71 -6.91 -3.19
C PRO A 107 11.22 -6.99 -2.90
N PHE A 108 11.79 -5.92 -2.36
CA PHE A 108 13.22 -5.84 -2.02
C PHE A 108 13.43 -5.17 -0.66
N ASP A 109 14.57 -5.47 -0.04
CA ASP A 109 14.96 -4.82 1.22
C ASP A 109 15.43 -3.38 0.94
N LEU A 110 14.71 -2.42 1.52
CA LEU A 110 15.15 -1.04 1.58
C LEU A 110 16.06 -0.91 2.80
N GLU A 111 17.37 -1.15 2.58
CA GLU A 111 18.43 -0.96 3.58
C GLU A 111 18.46 0.50 4.12
N TYR A 112 19.57 0.88 4.78
CA TYR A 112 19.87 2.24 5.22
C TYR A 112 19.48 3.32 4.19
N HIS A 113 18.59 4.20 4.63
CA HIS A 113 18.09 5.35 3.88
C HIS A 113 17.98 6.57 4.79
N ASP A 114 18.11 7.75 4.18
CA ASP A 114 17.91 9.03 4.86
C ASP A 114 16.56 9.62 4.45
N TYR A 115 15.86 10.20 5.43
CA TYR A 115 14.61 10.92 5.20
C TYR A 115 14.86 12.38 4.87
N ALA A 116 14.02 12.94 3.99
CA ALA A 116 13.99 14.36 3.72
C ALA A 116 13.56 15.13 4.98
N ASN A 117 14.30 16.21 5.28
CA ASN A 117 13.92 17.08 6.38
C ASN A 117 12.54 17.70 6.12
N GLY A 118 11.67 17.70 7.12
CA GLY A 118 10.29 18.16 7.00
C GLY A 118 9.39 17.25 6.15
N PHE A 119 9.84 16.05 5.75
CA PHE A 119 9.01 15.02 5.10
C PHE A 119 9.21 13.66 5.77
N TYR A 120 9.12 13.66 7.11
CA TYR A 120 9.14 12.46 7.95
C TYR A 120 7.74 12.18 8.48
N ALA A 121 7.19 11.00 8.20
CA ALA A 121 5.90 10.54 8.73
C ALA A 121 4.70 11.47 8.42
N MET A 122 4.65 12.01 7.19
CA MET A 122 3.54 12.85 6.72
C MET A 122 2.28 12.02 6.46
N PRO A 123 1.08 12.64 6.39
CA PRO A 123 -0.10 11.95 5.89
C PRO A 123 0.15 11.38 4.48
N GLY A 124 -0.10 10.07 4.33
CA GLY A 124 0.07 9.33 3.08
C GLY A 124 -1.27 8.95 2.46
N ILE A 125 -1.80 7.79 2.84
CA ILE A 125 -3.10 7.26 2.37
C ILE A 125 -3.81 6.47 3.47
N THR A 126 -5.13 6.45 3.45
CA THR A 126 -5.94 5.57 4.29
C THR A 126 -6.12 4.22 3.63
N LEU A 127 -5.98 3.14 4.39
CA LEU A 127 -6.24 1.78 3.92
C LEU A 127 -7.63 1.33 4.38
N SER A 128 -8.61 2.24 4.38
CA SER A 128 -9.96 2.00 4.89
C SER A 128 -10.68 0.84 4.22
N HIS A 129 -10.29 0.50 3.00
CA HIS A 129 -10.76 -0.67 2.27
C HIS A 129 -10.42 -2.00 2.97
N CYS A 130 -9.33 -2.06 3.74
CA CYS A 130 -8.93 -3.23 4.53
C CYS A 130 -9.69 -3.37 5.85
N LYS A 131 -10.59 -2.44 6.19
CA LYS A 131 -11.36 -2.49 7.43
C LYS A 131 -12.06 -3.84 7.69
N PRO A 132 -12.59 -4.58 6.69
CA PRO A 132 -13.14 -5.91 6.93
C PRO A 132 -12.13 -6.88 7.56
N LEU A 133 -10.84 -6.80 7.20
CA LEU A 133 -9.79 -7.68 7.73
C LEU A 133 -9.60 -7.52 9.23
N ASN A 134 -10.03 -6.41 9.84
CA ASN A 134 -9.91 -6.22 11.28
C ASN A 134 -10.66 -7.27 12.10
N LYS A 135 -11.67 -7.94 11.54
CA LYS A 135 -12.33 -9.09 12.19
C LYS A 135 -11.41 -10.29 12.38
N LEU A 136 -10.32 -10.37 11.61
CA LEU A 136 -9.30 -11.41 11.70
C LEU A 136 -8.15 -11.03 12.63
N ASN A 137 -8.15 -9.81 13.16
CA ASN A 137 -7.17 -9.38 14.15
C ASN A 137 -7.36 -10.19 15.43
N TRP A 138 -6.28 -10.71 16.00
CA TRP A 138 -6.32 -11.57 17.19
C TRP A 138 -7.08 -10.95 18.38
N ARG A 139 -7.10 -9.62 18.48
CA ARG A 139 -7.83 -8.89 19.55
C ARG A 139 -9.35 -8.92 19.39
N ASN A 140 -9.84 -9.24 18.20
CA ASN A 140 -11.24 -9.21 17.82
C ASN A 140 -11.83 -10.61 17.60
N ILE A 141 -11.02 -11.66 17.71
CA ILE A 141 -11.49 -13.04 17.65
C ILE A 141 -12.21 -13.35 18.96
N ASP A 142 -13.44 -13.81 18.86
CA ASP A 142 -14.21 -14.28 20.01
C ASP A 142 -13.65 -15.64 20.48
N GLU A 143 -12.89 -15.63 21.59
CA GLU A 143 -12.29 -16.84 22.16
C GLU A 143 -13.32 -17.84 22.69
N ASP A 144 -14.55 -17.41 23.02
CA ASP A 144 -15.62 -18.31 23.46
C ASP A 144 -16.17 -19.12 22.27
N ILE A 145 -16.18 -18.54 21.07
CA ILE A 145 -16.63 -19.18 19.82
C ILE A 145 -15.49 -19.96 19.16
N TYR A 146 -14.27 -19.39 19.16
CA TYR A 146 -13.10 -19.91 18.44
C TYR A 146 -11.88 -20.04 19.37
N PRO A 147 -11.92 -20.98 20.33
CA PRO A 147 -10.84 -21.12 21.31
C PRO A 147 -9.53 -21.56 20.64
N ASN A 148 -8.44 -20.86 20.94
CA ASN A 148 -7.08 -21.11 20.42
C ASN A 148 -6.99 -21.07 18.88
N LEU A 149 -7.84 -20.27 18.22
CA LEU A 149 -7.81 -20.15 16.77
C LEU A 149 -6.61 -19.30 16.31
N GLU A 150 -5.66 -19.95 15.63
CA GLU A 150 -4.56 -19.28 14.96
C GLU A 150 -4.94 -18.94 13.52
N VAL A 151 -5.44 -17.72 13.28
CA VAL A 151 -5.95 -17.30 11.96
C VAL A 151 -4.89 -17.40 10.86
N TYR A 152 -3.62 -17.17 11.18
CA TYR A 152 -2.53 -17.26 10.20
C TYR A 152 -2.32 -18.70 9.68
N GLU A 153 -2.83 -19.73 10.36
CA GLU A 153 -2.77 -21.13 9.93
C GLU A 153 -3.98 -21.55 9.08
N LEU A 154 -5.02 -20.70 9.00
CA LEU A 154 -6.22 -21.03 8.26
C LEU A 154 -5.97 -21.08 6.75
N LYS A 155 -6.43 -22.17 6.13
CA LYS A 155 -6.47 -22.30 4.67
C LYS A 155 -7.27 -21.15 4.06
N GLY A 156 -6.67 -20.44 3.11
CA GLY A 156 -7.27 -19.28 2.45
C GLY A 156 -6.88 -17.94 3.04
N ARG A 157 -6.25 -17.90 4.23
CA ARG A 157 -5.84 -16.63 4.84
C ARG A 157 -4.83 -15.87 3.98
N ASN A 158 -3.85 -16.57 3.41
CA ASN A 158 -2.80 -15.91 2.62
C ASN A 158 -3.35 -15.37 1.30
N GLU A 159 -4.17 -16.15 0.61
CA GLU A 159 -4.86 -15.72 -0.60
C GLU A 159 -5.74 -14.50 -0.32
N LEU A 160 -6.50 -14.50 0.78
CA LEU A 160 -7.30 -13.36 1.21
C LEU A 160 -6.45 -12.09 1.44
N PHE A 161 -5.40 -12.17 2.25
CA PHE A 161 -4.54 -11.02 2.55
C PHE A 161 -3.83 -10.51 1.30
N ASN A 162 -3.35 -11.41 0.44
CA ASN A 162 -2.72 -11.04 -0.83
C ASN A 162 -3.70 -10.33 -1.76
N SER A 163 -4.96 -10.75 -1.84
CA SER A 163 -5.97 -10.05 -2.66
C SER A 163 -6.18 -8.61 -2.21
N TYR A 164 -6.27 -8.34 -0.90
CA TYR A 164 -6.36 -6.97 -0.40
C TYR A 164 -5.07 -6.17 -0.69
N ARG A 165 -3.91 -6.80 -0.49
CA ARG A 165 -2.60 -6.18 -0.75
C ARG A 165 -2.44 -5.79 -2.22
N TYR A 166 -2.67 -6.72 -3.15
CA TYR A 166 -2.57 -6.44 -4.58
C TYR A 166 -3.67 -5.48 -5.07
N ALA A 167 -4.85 -5.47 -4.44
CA ALA A 167 -5.86 -4.45 -4.71
C ALA A 167 -5.37 -3.04 -4.35
N ILE A 168 -4.73 -2.87 -3.19
CA ILE A 168 -4.09 -1.61 -2.77
C ILE A 168 -3.00 -1.22 -3.77
N ASP A 169 -2.05 -2.13 -4.02
CA ASP A 169 -0.89 -1.87 -4.88
C ASP A 169 -1.34 -1.43 -6.28
N LEU A 170 -2.30 -2.16 -6.87
CA LEU A 170 -2.84 -1.86 -8.20
C LEU A 170 -3.61 -0.52 -8.21
N ALA A 171 -4.49 -0.28 -7.24
CA ALA A 171 -5.25 0.95 -7.18
C ALA A 171 -4.34 2.18 -6.97
N LEU A 172 -3.29 2.03 -6.16
CA LEU A 172 -2.30 3.06 -5.90
C LEU A 172 -1.42 3.31 -7.12
N HIS A 173 -1.01 2.26 -7.85
CA HIS A 173 -0.35 2.38 -9.15
C HIS A 173 -1.17 3.23 -10.12
N ILE A 174 -2.44 2.88 -10.32
CA ILE A 174 -3.35 3.61 -11.22
C ILE A 174 -3.52 5.07 -10.76
N ALA A 175 -3.62 5.29 -9.44
CA ALA A 175 -3.77 6.62 -8.88
C ALA A 175 -2.55 7.51 -9.14
N ILE A 176 -1.35 7.00 -8.85
CA ILE A 176 -0.10 7.74 -9.04
C ILE A 176 0.18 7.95 -10.52
N HIS A 177 -0.07 6.94 -11.37
CA HIS A 177 0.06 7.08 -12.81
C HIS A 177 -0.81 8.22 -13.34
N LYS A 178 -2.07 8.28 -12.91
CA LYS A 178 -3.02 9.35 -13.29
C LYS A 178 -2.55 10.72 -12.83
N LEU A 179 -2.13 10.84 -11.57
CA LEU A 179 -1.59 12.09 -11.03
C LEU A 179 -0.30 12.55 -11.74
N ASN A 180 0.54 11.60 -12.17
CA ASN A 180 1.73 11.89 -12.96
C ASN A 180 1.36 12.41 -14.36
N GLN A 181 0.38 11.80 -15.04
CA GLN A 181 -0.15 12.31 -16.32
C GLN A 181 -0.76 13.71 -16.19
N GLU A 182 -1.28 14.04 -15.01
CA GLU A 182 -1.80 15.37 -14.66
C GLU A 182 -0.72 16.33 -14.13
N ASN A 183 0.55 15.95 -14.22
CA ASN A 183 1.70 16.77 -13.82
C ASN A 183 1.68 17.21 -12.34
N CYS A 184 0.95 16.49 -11.47
CA CYS A 184 0.79 16.87 -10.07
C CYS A 184 2.10 16.82 -9.27
N PHE A 185 3.09 16.04 -9.72
CA PHE A 185 4.40 15.91 -9.09
C PHE A 185 5.47 16.85 -9.67
N GLU A 186 5.16 17.72 -10.64
CA GLU A 186 6.17 18.56 -11.31
C GLU A 186 6.92 19.48 -10.35
N LYS A 187 6.21 20.07 -9.39
CA LYS A 187 6.78 21.01 -8.40
C LYS A 187 7.61 20.34 -7.31
N MET A 188 7.60 19.00 -7.25
CA MET A 188 8.36 18.26 -6.26
C MET A 188 9.86 18.28 -6.60
N PRO A 189 10.73 18.64 -5.66
CA PRO A 189 12.17 18.46 -5.82
C PRO A 189 12.46 16.95 -5.82
N LYS A 190 12.78 16.41 -6.99
CA LYS A 190 12.97 14.97 -7.18
C LYS A 190 14.15 14.67 -8.09
N GLU A 191 14.75 13.52 -7.86
CA GLU A 191 15.63 12.88 -8.84
C GLU A 191 14.80 12.17 -9.91
N ILE A 192 15.47 11.85 -11.01
CA ILE A 192 14.92 11.01 -12.06
C ILE A 192 15.77 9.73 -12.11
N PRO A 193 15.18 8.53 -11.93
CA PRO A 193 13.75 8.29 -11.66
C PRO A 193 13.31 8.64 -10.22
N LEU A 194 12.04 8.97 -10.03
CA LEU A 194 11.39 9.06 -8.71
C LEU A 194 10.55 7.80 -8.46
N HIS A 195 10.82 7.10 -7.36
CA HIS A 195 10.12 5.88 -6.99
C HIS A 195 8.97 6.15 -6.01
N PHE A 196 7.84 5.48 -6.21
CA PHE A 196 6.77 5.36 -5.23
C PHE A 196 6.77 3.95 -4.68
N LEU A 197 6.97 3.86 -3.38
CA LEU A 197 7.23 2.63 -2.65
C LEU A 197 6.15 2.40 -1.60
N LEU A 198 5.79 1.14 -1.35
CA LEU A 198 4.88 0.76 -0.27
C LEU A 198 5.52 -0.35 0.57
N GLN A 199 5.35 -0.25 1.90
CA GLN A 199 5.91 -1.18 2.85
C GLN A 199 4.92 -1.46 3.99
N GLU A 200 4.71 -2.75 4.26
CA GLU A 200 4.13 -3.23 5.51
C GLU A 200 5.22 -3.35 6.56
N HIS A 201 4.90 -3.12 7.84
CA HIS A 201 5.86 -3.24 8.92
C HIS A 201 6.62 -4.58 8.88
N ASP A 202 7.95 -4.53 8.99
CA ASP A 202 8.88 -5.67 8.88
C ASP A 202 8.84 -6.46 7.56
N GLU A 203 8.19 -5.95 6.52
CA GLU A 203 8.21 -6.56 5.18
C GLU A 203 9.15 -5.83 4.21
N ASN A 204 9.52 -6.53 3.14
CA ASN A 204 10.21 -5.95 2.01
C ASN A 204 9.35 -4.89 1.32
N VAL A 205 10.02 -3.86 0.79
CA VAL A 205 9.39 -2.75 0.07
C VAL A 205 9.00 -3.18 -1.35
N ARG A 206 7.85 -2.70 -1.80
CA ARG A 206 7.32 -2.92 -3.17
C ARG A 206 7.36 -1.63 -3.97
N ASN A 207 7.83 -1.69 -5.22
CA ASN A 207 7.64 -0.58 -6.15
C ASN A 207 6.20 -0.56 -6.64
N ILE A 208 5.54 0.57 -6.42
CA ILE A 208 4.18 0.79 -6.90
C ILE A 208 4.21 1.56 -8.22
N PHE A 209 5.06 2.56 -8.35
CA PHE A 209 5.17 3.36 -9.56
C PHE A 209 6.56 3.99 -9.68
N ILE A 210 7.02 4.24 -10.91
CA ILE A 210 8.29 4.90 -11.20
C ILE A 210 8.01 6.03 -12.19
N ILE A 211 8.37 7.26 -11.83
CA ILE A 211 8.40 8.39 -12.76
C ILE A 211 9.78 8.40 -13.42
N GLU A 212 9.79 8.29 -14.74
CA GLU A 212 10.97 8.41 -15.61
C GLU A 212 11.22 9.84 -16.10
#